data_AF-D2VJ69-F1
#
_entry.id   AF-D2VJ69-F1
#
_cell.length_a   1.000
_cell.length_b   1.000
_cell.length_c   1.000
_cell.angle_alpha   90.00
_cell.angle_beta   90.00
_cell.angle_gamma   90.00
#
_symmetry.space_group_name_H-M   'P 1'
#
loop_
_entity.id
_entity.type
_entity.pdbx_description
1 polymer ?
#
loop_
_entity_poly.entity_id
_entity_poly.type
_entity_poly.pdbx_seq_one_letter_code
_entity_poly.pdbx_strand_id
1 'polypeptide(L)'
;MISYSSLNNSSTNGGSSNRTSTSSSSSHQFRSEHQNSSSSSSNTTTTTPSSSSTSGRNNKNNQRGGKSNNGKGGGRNNHHSNNNNQNLQNEELKQAGTGLHLDAWPYNLWAKLRKDMSYGQLDRFRPFQSMVCLTDGHEDPTLKEGGLELIPGFSAIAEEYFPATDRKYRDGKSFRVKSPWISSYHIRFNQPEDTDLFELVRKVKRVPKDWKAPTSASVPSAGSSVEEYMKYVNMVVKEHDNIPYEPVKKGDFVYFDIRSPHRNSDANHMDRPRSVFYHAYSVSNKVNLKTIENLKEKRKKFEHPEDFNGKFSMEQKVMNTETDLLPLSTLGKCLYNEISYNPLLQEDSKDDAIKVILEKHSDVLTQRHIDFYHRYGYVVVENLVSNEDVTQLFKELTHYSAKCGCKLDSDSLTTSEFKKVASGFGAMVEFYYLPTQQKLRMDEKLYASTVKLLSNTWCAKSPNALKVPYKCPFASDLDPRCLWLYVDRMNYRLPDKQ
;
A
#
# COMPACT_ATOMS: atom_id res chain seq x y z
N MET A 1 -23.66 39.50 16.61
CA MET A 1 -25.05 39.63 16.14
C MET A 1 -25.01 40.23 14.74
N ILE A 2 -25.06 39.39 13.71
CA ILE A 2 -25.15 39.84 12.31
C ILE A 2 -26.19 38.92 11.65
N SER A 3 -27.20 39.56 11.07
CA SER A 3 -28.47 39.01 10.63
C SER A 3 -28.39 38.26 9.30
N TYR A 4 -29.06 37.11 9.25
CA TYR A 4 -29.45 36.43 8.01
C TYR A 4 -30.53 37.22 7.28
N SER A 5 -30.41 37.35 5.96
CA SER A 5 -31.53 37.72 5.09
C SER A 5 -31.76 36.63 4.05
N SER A 6 -32.98 36.11 4.10
CA SER A 6 -33.61 35.12 3.23
C SER A 6 -34.13 35.78 1.96
N LEU A 7 -33.98 35.13 0.81
CA LEU A 7 -34.78 35.44 -0.38
C LEU A 7 -35.33 34.18 -1.06
N ASN A 8 -36.65 34.21 -1.09
CA ASN A 8 -37.71 33.45 -1.76
C ASN A 8 -37.44 32.69 -3.07
N ASN A 9 -38.11 31.53 -3.09
CA ASN A 9 -38.83 30.86 -4.16
C ASN A 9 -39.19 31.70 -5.41
N SER A 10 -38.97 31.09 -6.58
CA SER A 10 -39.92 31.19 -7.69
C SER A 10 -40.02 29.84 -8.42
N SER A 11 -41.24 29.34 -8.48
CA SER A 11 -41.70 28.18 -9.22
C SER A 11 -42.09 28.60 -10.64
N THR A 12 -41.72 27.82 -11.66
CA THR A 12 -42.42 27.82 -12.94
C THR A 12 -42.53 26.38 -13.48
N ASN A 13 -43.76 26.08 -13.90
CA ASN A 13 -44.23 24.85 -14.54
C ASN A 13 -43.77 24.75 -16.00
N GLY A 14 -43.73 23.51 -16.50
CA GLY A 14 -43.70 23.14 -17.93
C GLY A 14 -42.68 22.03 -18.15
N GLY A 15 -42.95 20.88 -18.75
CA GLY A 15 -44.07 20.40 -19.54
C GLY A 15 -43.57 19.11 -20.20
N SER A 16 -44.48 18.14 -20.37
CA SER A 16 -44.25 16.76 -20.84
C SER A 16 -43.35 16.60 -22.07
N SER A 17 -42.59 15.51 -22.10
CA SER A 17 -42.54 14.63 -23.29
C SER A 17 -41.96 13.25 -22.96
N ASN A 18 -42.84 12.25 -23.06
CA ASN A 18 -42.51 10.83 -23.16
C ASN A 18 -41.63 10.57 -24.39
N ARG A 19 -40.49 9.91 -24.19
CA ARG A 19 -39.87 9.07 -25.22
C ARG A 19 -39.41 7.76 -24.60
N THR A 20 -40.22 6.74 -24.84
CA THR A 20 -39.87 5.33 -24.85
C THR A 20 -38.70 5.10 -25.80
N SER A 21 -37.57 4.62 -25.27
CA SER A 21 -36.49 4.05 -26.08
C SER A 21 -36.31 2.59 -25.66
N THR A 22 -36.60 1.73 -26.63
CA THR A 22 -36.37 0.30 -26.63
C THR A 22 -34.86 0.02 -26.63
N SER A 23 -34.31 -0.46 -25.53
CA SER A 23 -32.96 -1.01 -25.50
C SER A 23 -33.01 -2.51 -25.79
N SER A 24 -32.54 -2.86 -26.99
CA SER A 24 -32.22 -4.21 -27.43
C SER A 24 -31.14 -4.82 -26.54
N SER A 25 -31.52 -5.88 -25.83
CA SER A 25 -30.61 -6.74 -25.06
C SER A 25 -29.79 -7.62 -26.01
N SER A 26 -28.54 -7.23 -26.29
CA SER A 26 -27.54 -8.10 -26.91
C SER A 26 -26.82 -8.89 -25.82
N SER A 27 -27.28 -10.11 -25.56
CA SER A 27 -26.63 -11.09 -24.70
C SER A 27 -25.41 -11.69 -25.43
N HIS A 28 -24.20 -11.26 -25.07
CA HIS A 28 -23.00 -12.00 -25.42
C HIS A 28 -22.79 -13.14 -24.41
N GLN A 29 -23.24 -14.34 -24.81
CA GLN A 29 -22.87 -15.60 -24.19
C GLN A 29 -21.38 -15.89 -24.47
N PHE A 30 -20.58 -15.98 -23.42
CA PHE A 30 -19.27 -16.62 -23.46
C PHE A 30 -19.50 -18.13 -23.62
N ARG A 31 -19.04 -18.68 -24.75
CA ARG A 31 -18.94 -20.13 -24.99
C ARG A 31 -17.78 -20.69 -24.16
N SER A 32 -18.08 -21.53 -23.18
CA SER A 32 -17.12 -22.49 -22.63
C SER A 32 -17.23 -23.79 -23.42
N GLU A 33 -16.26 -24.07 -24.28
CA GLU A 33 -16.10 -25.38 -24.91
C GLU A 33 -15.38 -26.31 -23.93
N HIS A 34 -16.12 -27.24 -23.33
CA HIS A 34 -15.66 -28.60 -23.01
C HIS A 34 -16.88 -29.51 -22.76
N GLN A 35 -17.42 -30.04 -23.86
CA GLN A 35 -18.04 -31.37 -23.94
C GLN A 35 -16.91 -32.40 -24.06
N ASN A 36 -16.97 -33.68 -23.69
CA ASN A 36 -17.91 -34.67 -23.16
C ASN A 36 -16.99 -35.68 -22.41
N SER A 37 -17.36 -36.61 -21.54
CA SER A 37 -18.45 -37.59 -21.39
C SER A 37 -18.05 -38.35 -20.10
N SER A 38 -18.88 -38.99 -19.28
CA SER A 38 -20.10 -39.75 -19.54
C SER A 38 -20.65 -40.16 -18.16
N SER A 39 -21.99 -40.09 -18.04
CA SER A 39 -22.92 -41.01 -17.36
C SER A 39 -22.42 -41.86 -16.18
N SER A 40 -23.14 -41.97 -15.07
CA SER A 40 -24.55 -42.35 -15.01
C SER A 40 -25.17 -42.10 -13.61
N SER A 41 -26.44 -41.68 -13.65
CA SER A 41 -27.60 -42.01 -12.77
C SER A 41 -27.34 -42.82 -11.48
N SER A 42 -27.97 -42.58 -10.33
CA SER A 42 -29.39 -42.28 -10.05
C SER A 42 -29.47 -41.95 -8.55
N ASN A 43 -30.08 -40.84 -8.15
CA ASN A 43 -31.46 -40.75 -7.64
C ASN A 43 -31.77 -41.47 -6.31
N THR A 44 -32.24 -40.63 -5.38
CA THR A 44 -33.37 -40.79 -4.45
C THR A 44 -33.19 -41.34 -3.02
N THR A 45 -33.58 -40.44 -2.10
CA THR A 45 -34.41 -40.59 -0.89
C THR A 45 -33.83 -41.07 0.45
N THR A 46 -33.87 -40.12 1.39
CA THR A 46 -34.40 -40.20 2.77
C THR A 46 -34.20 -41.48 3.59
N THR A 47 -33.56 -41.34 4.75
CA THR A 47 -34.23 -41.50 6.06
C THR A 47 -33.26 -41.17 7.22
N THR A 48 -33.70 -40.28 8.10
CA THR A 48 -33.25 -40.15 9.50
C THR A 48 -33.99 -41.18 10.38
N PRO A 49 -33.79 -41.21 11.71
CA PRO A 49 -32.55 -41.41 12.48
C PRO A 49 -32.77 -42.49 13.57
N SER A 50 -31.73 -42.94 14.28
CA SER A 50 -31.79 -43.43 15.68
C SER A 50 -30.39 -43.92 16.09
N SER A 51 -29.79 -43.33 17.12
CA SER A 51 -29.60 -43.92 18.48
C SER A 51 -29.04 -45.35 18.42
N SER A 52 -27.94 -45.71 19.07
CA SER A 52 -27.56 -45.44 20.46
C SER A 52 -26.25 -46.19 20.72
N SER A 53 -25.50 -45.75 21.74
CA SER A 53 -24.72 -46.58 22.68
C SER A 53 -23.81 -47.70 22.09
N THR A 54 -22.54 -47.84 22.44
CA THR A 54 -22.04 -48.01 23.81
C THR A 54 -20.52 -48.21 23.70
N SER A 55 -19.79 -47.71 24.70
CA SER A 55 -18.60 -48.31 25.33
C SER A 55 -17.61 -49.14 24.49
N GLY A 56 -16.32 -48.80 24.60
CA GLY A 56 -15.26 -49.76 24.33
C GLY A 56 -13.86 -49.19 24.39
N ARG A 57 -13.31 -49.09 25.59
CA ARG A 57 -11.86 -48.98 25.82
C ARG A 57 -11.10 -50.01 24.98
N ASN A 58 -9.97 -49.63 24.39
CA ASN A 58 -8.71 -50.32 24.68
C ASN A 58 -7.48 -49.56 24.19
N ASN A 59 -6.62 -49.27 25.17
CA ASN A 59 -5.18 -49.05 25.01
C ASN A 59 -4.55 -50.19 24.21
N LYS A 60 -3.61 -49.86 23.32
CA LYS A 60 -2.38 -50.66 23.14
C LYS A 60 -1.27 -49.82 22.54
N ASN A 61 -0.24 -49.62 23.36
CA ASN A 61 1.14 -49.34 22.96
C ASN A 61 1.56 -50.26 21.81
N ASN A 62 2.39 -49.74 20.90
CA ASN A 62 3.56 -50.52 20.46
C ASN A 62 4.69 -49.63 19.94
N GLN A 63 5.81 -49.77 20.63
CA GLN A 63 7.15 -49.45 20.16
C GLN A 63 7.51 -50.28 18.92
N ARG A 64 8.27 -49.68 18.00
CA ARG A 64 9.28 -50.31 17.12
C ARG A 64 10.09 -49.14 16.57
N GLY A 65 11.41 -49.04 16.73
CA GLY A 65 12.41 -50.10 16.57
C GLY A 65 13.12 -49.81 15.24
N GLY A 66 14.33 -49.22 15.32
CA GLY A 66 15.06 -48.70 14.17
C GLY A 66 15.87 -49.72 13.38
N LYS A 67 16.52 -49.21 12.31
CA LYS A 67 17.80 -49.59 11.69
C LYS A 67 17.95 -48.71 10.43
N SER A 68 18.88 -47.75 10.42
CA SER A 68 20.27 -47.86 9.93
C SER A 68 20.38 -48.24 8.45
N ASN A 69 20.86 -47.31 7.61
CA ASN A 69 21.97 -47.61 6.71
C ASN A 69 22.76 -46.38 6.27
N ASN A 70 24.08 -46.61 6.22
CA ASN A 70 25.19 -45.71 5.93
C ASN A 70 25.23 -45.24 4.47
N GLY A 71 25.66 -43.99 4.28
CA GLY A 71 26.16 -43.46 3.00
C GLY A 71 27.29 -42.47 3.26
N LYS A 72 28.54 -42.94 3.11
CA LYS A 72 29.79 -42.16 3.17
C LYS A 72 29.89 -41.21 1.97
N GLY A 73 30.26 -39.95 2.24
CA GLY A 73 30.81 -38.98 1.30
C GLY A 73 31.19 -37.74 2.11
N GLY A 74 32.45 -37.49 2.43
CA GLY A 74 33.43 -36.96 1.48
C GLY A 74 33.67 -35.50 1.88
N GLY A 75 34.65 -35.29 2.75
CA GLY A 75 34.89 -34.01 3.41
C GLY A 75 35.38 -32.90 2.48
N ARG A 76 35.09 -31.66 2.89
CA ARG A 76 35.88 -30.44 2.65
C ARG A 76 35.45 -29.40 3.68
N ASN A 77 36.18 -29.36 4.79
CA ASN A 77 36.10 -28.28 5.78
C ASN A 77 36.83 -27.05 5.22
N ASN A 78 36.10 -26.11 4.62
CA ASN A 78 36.58 -24.75 4.41
C ASN A 78 36.19 -23.90 5.62
N HIS A 79 36.99 -23.95 6.68
CA HIS A 79 37.05 -22.87 7.66
C HIS A 79 37.85 -21.72 7.05
N HIS A 80 37.16 -20.82 6.35
CA HIS A 80 37.63 -19.45 6.11
C HIS A 80 36.76 -18.52 6.95
N SER A 81 37.04 -18.51 8.25
CA SER A 81 36.42 -17.63 9.22
C SER A 81 37.26 -16.35 9.33
N ASN A 82 36.62 -15.23 8.99
CA ASN A 82 36.61 -14.01 9.81
C ASN A 82 37.92 -13.30 10.16
N ASN A 83 38.61 -12.69 9.18
CA ASN A 83 39.51 -11.56 9.47
C ASN A 83 39.13 -10.22 8.80
N ASN A 84 38.06 -10.15 7.99
CA ASN A 84 37.62 -8.89 7.37
C ASN A 84 36.57 -8.11 8.18
N ASN A 85 36.13 -8.58 9.35
CA ASN A 85 35.04 -7.95 10.10
C ASN A 85 35.47 -6.79 11.02
N GLN A 86 36.77 -6.56 11.26
CA GLN A 86 37.20 -5.47 12.14
C GLN A 86 37.27 -4.10 11.45
N ASN A 87 37.39 -4.03 10.12
CA ASN A 87 37.46 -2.74 9.41
C ASN A 87 36.09 -2.10 9.10
N LEU A 88 34.98 -2.81 9.31
CA LEU A 88 33.63 -2.28 9.02
C LEU A 88 33.07 -1.35 10.11
N GLN A 89 33.76 -1.20 11.25
CA GLN A 89 33.19 -0.48 12.40
C GLN A 89 33.16 1.04 12.23
N ASN A 90 33.96 1.61 11.33
CA ASN A 90 34.04 3.06 11.10
C ASN A 90 33.64 3.48 9.68
N GLU A 91 32.93 2.63 8.93
CA GLU A 91 32.45 3.03 7.62
C GLU A 91 31.40 4.13 7.72
N GLU A 92 31.68 5.22 7.01
CA GLU A 92 30.75 6.31 6.77
C GLU A 92 29.40 5.78 6.30
N LEU A 93 28.32 6.28 6.91
CA LEU A 93 26.96 5.87 6.57
C LEU A 93 26.60 6.34 5.17
N LYS A 94 26.40 5.39 4.26
CA LYS A 94 25.84 5.63 2.92
C LYS A 94 24.43 5.04 2.86
N GLN A 95 23.45 5.90 2.60
CA GLN A 95 22.06 5.48 2.41
C GLN A 95 21.74 5.45 0.92
N ALA A 96 21.27 4.32 0.43
CA ALA A 96 20.77 4.19 -0.94
C ALA A 96 19.26 4.45 -0.99
N GLY A 97 18.76 4.90 -2.14
CA GLY A 97 17.33 4.89 -2.42
C GLY A 97 16.76 3.47 -2.49
N THR A 98 15.44 3.34 -2.60
CA THR A 98 14.78 2.03 -2.76
C THR A 98 15.00 1.43 -4.16
N GLY A 99 15.45 2.24 -5.11
CA GLY A 99 15.45 1.93 -6.54
C GLY A 99 14.03 2.05 -7.12
N LEU A 100 13.91 2.27 -8.43
CA LEU A 100 12.59 2.32 -9.07
C LEU A 100 11.95 0.92 -9.00
N HIS A 101 10.74 0.87 -8.44
CA HIS A 101 10.01 -0.37 -8.24
C HIS A 101 8.49 -0.15 -8.26
N LEU A 102 7.75 -1.25 -8.28
CA LEU A 102 6.29 -1.31 -8.29
C LEU A 102 5.84 -2.25 -7.18
N ASP A 103 4.84 -1.87 -6.38
CA ASP A 103 4.41 -2.66 -5.20
C ASP A 103 3.21 -3.57 -5.44
N ALA A 104 2.98 -3.87 -6.71
CA ALA A 104 2.05 -4.89 -7.15
C ALA A 104 2.65 -5.72 -8.29
N TRP A 105 2.11 -6.92 -8.49
CA TRP A 105 2.47 -7.75 -9.62
C TRP A 105 1.54 -7.42 -10.82
N PRO A 106 2.03 -6.73 -11.86
CA PRO A 106 1.19 -6.11 -12.88
C PRO A 106 0.57 -7.12 -13.86
N TYR A 107 1.10 -8.34 -13.97
CA TYR A 107 0.50 -9.39 -14.80
C TYR A 107 -0.71 -10.05 -14.15
N ASN A 108 -0.83 -9.96 -12.82
CA ASN A 108 -1.98 -10.44 -12.07
C ASN A 108 -2.00 -9.80 -10.68
N LEU A 109 -2.72 -8.67 -10.56
CA LEU A 109 -2.90 -7.97 -9.28
C LEU A 109 -3.66 -8.80 -8.24
N TRP A 110 -4.34 -9.86 -8.68
CA TRP A 110 -5.28 -10.65 -7.89
C TRP A 110 -4.72 -11.99 -7.43
N ALA A 111 -3.42 -12.21 -7.65
CA ALA A 111 -2.74 -13.43 -7.25
C ALA A 111 -1.35 -13.15 -6.72
N LYS A 112 -0.89 -14.04 -5.82
CA LYS A 112 0.46 -13.99 -5.27
C LYS A 112 1.40 -14.78 -6.18
N LEU A 113 2.41 -14.13 -6.76
CA LEU A 113 3.42 -14.84 -7.55
C LEU A 113 4.36 -15.64 -6.62
N ARG A 114 4.37 -16.96 -6.78
CA ARG A 114 5.24 -17.90 -6.04
C ARG A 114 6.66 -17.93 -6.61
N LYS A 115 7.56 -18.63 -5.93
CA LYS A 115 8.99 -18.75 -6.34
C LYS A 115 9.16 -19.56 -7.64
N ASP A 116 8.26 -20.50 -7.89
CA ASP A 116 8.22 -21.34 -9.09
C ASP A 116 7.47 -20.68 -10.26
N MET A 117 7.24 -19.36 -10.20
CA MET A 117 6.49 -18.56 -11.17
C MET A 117 5.00 -18.96 -11.32
N SER A 118 4.48 -19.85 -10.47
CA SER A 118 3.05 -20.13 -10.42
C SER A 118 2.30 -19.10 -9.58
N TYR A 119 0.98 -19.01 -9.80
CA TYR A 119 0.11 -18.12 -9.03
C TYR A 119 -0.50 -18.86 -7.84
N GLY A 120 -0.35 -18.28 -6.65
CA GLY A 120 -1.06 -18.65 -5.45
C GLY A 120 -2.21 -17.71 -5.15
N GLN A 121 -3.01 -18.08 -4.15
CA GLN A 121 -4.02 -17.19 -3.57
C GLN A 121 -3.37 -15.89 -3.09
N LEU A 122 -3.99 -14.76 -3.41
CA LEU A 122 -3.62 -13.46 -2.89
C LEU A 122 -3.71 -13.50 -1.35
N ASP A 123 -2.68 -13.02 -0.65
CA ASP A 123 -2.65 -13.03 0.83
C ASP A 123 -2.87 -11.64 1.46
N ARG A 124 -2.92 -10.62 0.61
CA ARG A 124 -3.26 -9.24 0.96
C ARG A 124 -3.61 -8.43 -0.27
N PHE A 125 -4.48 -7.45 -0.10
CA PHE A 125 -4.77 -6.41 -1.08
C PHE A 125 -4.84 -5.06 -0.37
N ARG A 126 -3.98 -4.15 -0.81
CA ARG A 126 -3.94 -2.75 -0.37
C ARG A 126 -4.03 -1.88 -1.62
N PRO A 127 -5.12 -1.13 -1.85
CA PRO A 127 -5.29 -0.35 -3.07
C PRO A 127 -4.29 0.81 -3.19
N PHE A 128 -3.82 1.30 -2.04
CA PHE A 128 -2.91 2.41 -1.93
C PHE A 128 -1.76 2.07 -1.01
N GLN A 129 -0.64 2.73 -1.27
CA GLN A 129 0.26 3.09 -0.19
C GLN A 129 0.04 4.53 0.20
N SER A 130 0.38 4.84 1.45
CA SER A 130 0.35 6.21 1.92
C SER A 130 1.46 6.51 2.91
N MET A 131 1.77 7.79 3.09
CA MET A 131 2.77 8.22 4.04
C MET A 131 2.44 9.60 4.60
N VAL A 132 2.70 9.78 5.90
CA VAL A 132 2.74 11.10 6.54
C VAL A 132 4.14 11.67 6.37
N CYS A 133 4.25 12.88 5.82
CA CYS A 133 5.52 13.58 5.73
C CYS A 133 5.86 14.21 7.08
N LEU A 134 7.07 13.92 7.60
CA LEU A 134 7.50 14.40 8.92
C LEU A 134 8.47 15.58 8.85
N THR A 135 8.97 15.86 7.65
CA THR A 135 9.93 16.92 7.36
C THR A 135 9.51 17.62 6.08
N ASP A 136 9.76 18.93 6.02
CA ASP A 136 9.47 19.72 4.83
C ASP A 136 10.40 19.32 3.67
N GLY A 137 9.84 19.30 2.46
CA GLY A 137 10.62 19.27 1.24
C GLY A 137 11.35 20.58 0.97
N HIS A 138 12.21 20.57 -0.03
CA HIS A 138 12.98 21.75 -0.41
C HIS A 138 12.23 22.60 -1.44
N GLU A 139 12.30 23.94 -1.34
CA GLU A 139 11.61 24.84 -2.28
C GLU A 139 12.23 24.81 -3.70
N ASP A 140 13.53 24.51 -3.81
CA ASP A 140 14.21 24.25 -5.09
C ASP A 140 13.78 22.90 -5.71
N PRO A 141 13.06 22.90 -6.85
CA PRO A 141 12.61 21.68 -7.51
C PRO A 141 13.76 20.80 -8.03
N THR A 142 14.98 21.31 -8.14
CA THR A 142 16.13 20.57 -8.68
C THR A 142 16.88 19.75 -7.63
N LEU A 143 16.77 20.10 -6.33
CA LEU A 143 17.50 19.40 -5.28
C LEU A 143 16.87 18.07 -4.90
N LYS A 144 17.62 16.98 -4.97
CA LYS A 144 17.15 15.68 -4.47
C LYS A 144 16.92 15.76 -2.96
N GLU A 145 15.79 15.27 -2.48
CA GLU A 145 15.34 15.47 -1.09
C GLU A 145 15.12 14.17 -0.33
N GLY A 146 15.57 13.02 -0.85
CA GLY A 146 15.31 11.72 -0.23
C GLY A 146 13.85 11.25 -0.22
N GLY A 147 12.92 12.08 -0.71
CA GLY A 147 11.48 11.86 -0.66
C GLY A 147 10.95 10.94 -1.76
N LEU A 148 9.62 10.77 -1.80
CA LEU A 148 8.94 9.96 -2.82
C LEU A 148 9.05 10.59 -4.20
N GLU A 149 9.43 9.78 -5.17
CA GLU A 149 9.40 10.07 -6.58
C GLU A 149 8.66 8.95 -7.31
N LEU A 150 7.92 9.26 -8.36
CA LEU A 150 7.12 8.29 -9.11
C LEU A 150 6.99 8.66 -10.58
N ILE A 151 6.37 7.79 -11.38
CA ILE A 151 6.03 8.08 -12.78
C ILE A 151 4.54 8.49 -12.86
N PRO A 152 4.22 9.79 -13.05
CA PRO A 152 2.85 10.27 -13.09
C PRO A 152 2.02 9.61 -14.20
N GLY A 153 0.82 9.13 -13.84
CA GLY A 153 -0.15 8.56 -14.77
C GLY A 153 0.10 7.11 -15.20
N PHE A 154 1.22 6.52 -14.78
CA PHE A 154 1.55 5.14 -15.15
C PHE A 154 0.53 4.11 -14.64
N SER A 155 -0.11 4.37 -13.49
CA SER A 155 -1.14 3.48 -12.94
C SER A 155 -2.30 3.20 -13.90
N ALA A 156 -2.58 4.11 -14.85
CA ALA A 156 -3.63 3.93 -15.84
C ALA A 156 -3.30 2.87 -16.91
N ILE A 157 -2.02 2.56 -17.11
CA ILE A 157 -1.55 1.64 -18.16
C ILE A 157 -0.85 0.39 -17.59
N ALA A 158 -0.64 0.31 -16.27
CA ALA A 158 0.26 -0.67 -15.67
C ALA A 158 -0.08 -2.13 -16.03
N GLU A 159 -1.35 -2.54 -15.97
CA GLU A 159 -1.74 -3.93 -16.25
C GLU A 159 -1.53 -4.33 -17.73
N GLU A 160 -1.51 -3.37 -18.64
CA GLU A 160 -1.38 -3.60 -20.08
C GLU A 160 0.05 -3.38 -20.61
N TYR A 161 0.80 -2.47 -19.98
CA TYR A 161 2.16 -2.11 -20.35
C TYR A 161 3.13 -3.29 -20.26
N PHE A 162 3.05 -4.07 -19.19
CA PHE A 162 3.98 -5.18 -18.97
C PHE A 162 3.79 -6.32 -19.99
N PRO A 163 2.56 -6.80 -20.26
CA PRO A 163 2.32 -7.72 -21.38
C PRO A 163 2.80 -7.18 -22.74
N ALA A 164 2.64 -5.88 -23.02
CA ALA A 164 3.14 -5.27 -24.25
C ALA A 164 4.68 -5.29 -24.32
N THR A 165 5.33 -5.01 -23.19
CA THR A 165 6.80 -5.05 -23.05
C THR A 165 7.35 -6.45 -23.32
N ASP A 166 6.71 -7.48 -22.76
CA ASP A 166 7.10 -8.87 -23.00
C ASP A 166 6.90 -9.29 -24.46
N ARG A 167 5.81 -8.88 -25.11
CA ARG A 167 5.61 -9.12 -26.55
C ARG A 167 6.73 -8.50 -27.39
N LYS A 168 7.17 -7.28 -27.05
CA LYS A 168 8.20 -6.56 -27.80
C LYS A 168 9.61 -7.11 -27.59
N TYR A 169 10.02 -7.36 -26.35
CA TYR A 169 11.42 -7.65 -26.01
C TYR A 169 11.70 -9.14 -25.76
N ARG A 170 10.67 -9.98 -25.64
CA ARG A 170 10.79 -11.41 -25.29
C ARG A 170 10.00 -12.32 -26.22
N ASP A 171 9.49 -11.79 -27.34
CA ASP A 171 8.54 -12.47 -28.24
C ASP A 171 7.32 -13.06 -27.51
N GLY A 172 6.97 -12.54 -26.32
CA GLY A 172 5.95 -13.13 -25.44
C GLY A 172 6.27 -14.54 -24.91
N LYS A 173 7.49 -15.05 -25.12
CA LYS A 173 7.91 -16.41 -24.71
C LYS A 173 8.23 -16.51 -23.22
N SER A 174 8.47 -15.40 -22.56
CA SER A 174 8.79 -15.37 -21.13
C SER A 174 8.29 -14.08 -20.50
N PHE A 175 7.99 -14.18 -19.20
CA PHE A 175 7.72 -13.01 -18.38
C PHE A 175 9.02 -12.33 -17.99
N ARG A 176 8.93 -11.05 -17.66
CA ARG A 176 9.97 -10.36 -16.90
C ARG A 176 10.45 -11.20 -15.71
N VAL A 177 11.77 -11.38 -15.62
CA VAL A 177 12.40 -12.16 -14.55
C VAL A 177 12.13 -11.50 -13.20
N LYS A 178 11.61 -12.28 -12.25
CA LYS A 178 11.41 -11.82 -10.89
C LYS A 178 12.76 -11.54 -10.24
N SER A 179 12.88 -10.41 -9.54
CA SER A 179 14.05 -10.20 -8.69
C SER A 179 14.00 -11.19 -7.51
N PRO A 180 15.07 -11.99 -7.28
CA PRO A 180 15.07 -13.05 -6.27
C PRO A 180 14.92 -12.55 -4.83
N TRP A 181 15.15 -11.25 -4.60
CA TRP A 181 15.16 -10.60 -3.28
C TRP A 181 13.90 -9.83 -2.95
N ILE A 182 12.93 -9.81 -3.87
CA ILE A 182 11.77 -8.96 -3.76
C ILE A 182 10.57 -9.77 -3.28
N SER A 183 9.75 -9.17 -2.41
CA SER A 183 8.51 -9.77 -1.93
C SER A 183 7.66 -10.27 -3.10
N SER A 184 6.69 -11.15 -2.84
CA SER A 184 5.78 -11.68 -3.87
C SER A 184 5.04 -10.63 -4.69
N TYR A 185 5.09 -9.36 -4.28
CA TYR A 185 4.36 -8.26 -4.87
C TYR A 185 5.21 -7.21 -5.58
N HIS A 186 6.54 -7.20 -5.48
CA HIS A 186 7.31 -6.12 -6.10
C HIS A 186 8.01 -6.50 -7.42
N ILE A 187 8.08 -5.53 -8.32
CA ILE A 187 8.94 -5.54 -9.50
C ILE A 187 9.98 -4.44 -9.34
N ARG A 188 11.26 -4.73 -9.59
CA ARG A 188 12.29 -3.71 -9.76
C ARG A 188 12.49 -3.40 -11.24
N PHE A 189 12.69 -2.12 -11.51
CA PHE A 189 13.13 -1.62 -12.80
C PHE A 189 14.67 -1.55 -12.79
N ASN A 190 15.29 -2.42 -13.59
CA ASN A 190 16.74 -2.62 -13.63
C ASN A 190 17.22 -3.35 -14.89
N GLN A 191 16.37 -3.48 -15.91
CA GLN A 191 16.69 -4.08 -17.19
C GLN A 191 16.94 -2.96 -18.22
N PRO A 192 17.68 -3.23 -19.31
CA PRO A 192 17.95 -2.23 -20.35
C PRO A 192 16.69 -1.58 -20.92
N GLU A 193 15.60 -2.33 -21.07
CA GLU A 193 14.31 -1.81 -21.56
C GLU A 193 13.60 -0.84 -20.60
N ASP A 194 14.03 -0.75 -19.34
CA ASP A 194 13.46 0.19 -18.37
C ASP A 194 14.07 1.59 -18.46
N THR A 195 15.14 1.78 -19.24
CA THR A 195 15.92 3.02 -19.26
C THR A 195 15.03 4.25 -19.44
N ASP A 196 14.10 4.19 -20.39
CA ASP A 196 13.17 5.28 -20.68
C ASP A 196 12.23 5.60 -19.51
N LEU A 197 11.94 4.64 -18.63
CA LEU A 197 11.08 4.88 -17.46
C LEU A 197 11.77 5.74 -16.40
N PHE A 198 13.10 5.65 -16.28
CA PHE A 198 13.85 6.46 -15.31
C PHE A 198 13.77 7.95 -15.64
N GLU A 199 13.73 8.31 -16.92
CA GLU A 199 13.58 9.69 -17.41
C GLU A 199 12.18 10.27 -17.13
N LEU A 200 11.21 9.42 -16.79
CA LEU A 200 9.82 9.81 -16.50
C LEU A 200 9.54 9.96 -15.00
N VAL A 201 10.53 9.67 -14.15
CA VAL A 201 10.40 9.82 -12.71
C VAL A 201 10.33 11.30 -12.34
N ARG A 202 9.36 11.68 -11.51
CA ARG A 202 9.13 13.03 -11.01
C ARG A 202 8.93 13.01 -9.49
N LYS A 203 9.33 14.10 -8.84
CA LYS A 203 8.97 14.36 -7.45
C LYS A 203 7.46 14.53 -7.31
N VAL A 204 6.92 14.05 -6.20
CA VAL A 204 5.55 14.40 -5.82
C VAL A 204 5.46 15.89 -5.48
N LYS A 205 4.33 16.50 -5.87
CA LYS A 205 4.02 17.92 -5.68
C LYS A 205 2.65 18.04 -5.00
N ARG A 206 2.43 19.11 -4.22
CA ARG A 206 1.08 19.47 -3.74
C ARG A 206 0.15 19.84 -4.88
N VAL A 207 -1.16 19.80 -4.64
CA VAL A 207 -2.15 20.12 -5.68
C VAL A 207 -2.41 21.63 -5.66
N PRO A 208 -2.08 22.39 -6.72
CA PRO A 208 -2.32 23.82 -6.73
C PRO A 208 -3.77 24.16 -6.46
N LYS A 209 -4.03 25.27 -5.77
CA LYS A 209 -5.39 25.60 -5.30
C LYS A 209 -6.42 25.71 -6.43
N ASP A 210 -5.97 26.28 -7.53
CA ASP A 210 -6.69 26.54 -8.78
C ASP A 210 -6.49 25.46 -9.84
N TRP A 211 -5.84 24.33 -9.50
CA TRP A 211 -5.63 23.23 -10.44
C TRP A 211 -6.97 22.69 -10.94
N LYS A 212 -7.04 22.48 -12.25
CA LYS A 212 -8.16 21.86 -12.94
C LYS A 212 -7.66 20.62 -13.67
N ALA A 213 -8.48 19.58 -13.68
CA ALA A 213 -8.18 18.40 -14.45
C ALA A 213 -7.96 18.77 -15.93
N PRO A 214 -6.89 18.30 -16.58
CA PRO A 214 -6.69 18.52 -18.00
C PRO A 214 -7.82 17.86 -18.78
N THR A 215 -8.10 18.36 -19.99
CA THR A 215 -9.02 17.67 -20.91
C THR A 215 -8.49 16.26 -21.14
N SER A 216 -9.36 15.27 -20.95
CA SER A 216 -8.96 13.87 -20.87
C SER A 216 -8.29 13.40 -22.15
N ALA A 217 -6.99 13.12 -22.07
CA ALA A 217 -6.34 12.28 -23.06
C ALA A 217 -6.83 10.84 -22.88
N SER A 218 -7.24 10.20 -23.97
CA SER A 218 -7.67 8.80 -23.95
C SER A 218 -6.50 7.91 -23.51
N VAL A 219 -6.71 7.13 -22.45
CA VAL A 219 -5.83 6.01 -22.12
C VAL A 219 -5.78 5.07 -23.33
N PRO A 220 -4.58 4.61 -23.76
CA PRO A 220 -4.50 3.66 -24.87
C PRO A 220 -5.34 2.41 -24.60
N SER A 221 -5.93 1.85 -25.66
CA SER A 221 -6.78 0.67 -25.57
C SER A 221 -5.97 -0.55 -25.15
N ALA A 222 -6.62 -1.51 -24.48
CA ALA A 222 -6.01 -2.79 -24.16
C ALA A 222 -5.41 -3.45 -25.42
N GLY A 223 -4.22 -4.03 -25.29
CA GLY A 223 -3.47 -4.59 -26.41
C GLY A 223 -2.64 -3.61 -27.25
N SER A 224 -2.65 -2.31 -26.95
CA SER A 224 -1.75 -1.32 -27.58
C SER A 224 -0.26 -1.70 -27.47
N SER A 225 0.55 -1.08 -28.32
CA SER A 225 2.02 -1.23 -28.34
C SER A 225 2.68 -0.54 -27.14
N VAL A 226 3.93 -0.92 -26.85
CA VAL A 226 4.74 -0.27 -25.80
C VAL A 226 4.92 1.21 -26.11
N GLU A 227 5.12 1.55 -27.38
CA GLU A 227 5.31 2.92 -27.87
C GLU A 227 4.09 3.79 -27.60
N GLU A 228 2.88 3.26 -27.81
CA GLU A 228 1.63 3.99 -27.54
C GLU A 228 1.45 4.23 -26.03
N TYR A 229 1.72 3.23 -25.20
CA TYR A 229 1.70 3.38 -23.75
C TYR A 229 2.73 4.40 -23.26
N MET A 230 3.96 4.33 -23.76
CA MET A 230 5.02 5.26 -23.42
C MET A 230 4.72 6.68 -23.92
N LYS A 231 4.12 6.82 -25.11
CA LYS A 231 3.64 8.11 -25.64
C LYS A 231 2.60 8.73 -24.71
N TYR A 232 1.65 7.94 -24.23
CA TYR A 232 0.67 8.39 -23.25
C TYR A 232 1.34 8.88 -21.96
N VAL A 233 2.21 8.08 -21.33
CA VAL A 233 2.87 8.48 -20.08
C VAL A 233 3.74 9.71 -20.27
N ASN A 234 4.51 9.80 -21.37
CA ASN A 234 5.30 10.99 -21.70
C ASN A 234 4.44 12.26 -21.77
N MET A 235 3.26 12.16 -22.36
CA MET A 235 2.31 13.28 -22.40
C MET A 235 1.80 13.62 -20.99
N VAL A 236 1.43 12.62 -20.16
CA VAL A 236 1.01 12.88 -18.76
C VAL A 236 2.13 13.52 -17.94
N VAL A 237 3.38 13.08 -18.12
CA VAL A 237 4.57 13.63 -17.46
C VAL A 237 4.80 15.08 -17.89
N LYS A 238 4.67 15.40 -19.19
CA LYS A 238 4.76 16.78 -19.67
C LYS A 238 3.66 17.66 -19.09
N GLU A 239 2.44 17.15 -18.94
CA GLU A 239 1.38 17.86 -18.24
C GLU A 239 1.73 18.11 -16.77
N HIS A 240 2.29 17.11 -16.08
CA HIS A 240 2.75 17.23 -14.70
C HIS A 240 3.90 18.23 -14.53
N ASP A 241 4.80 18.30 -15.50
CA ASP A 241 5.92 19.24 -15.52
C ASP A 241 5.45 20.70 -15.57
N ASN A 242 4.29 20.97 -16.19
CA ASN A 242 3.67 22.31 -16.21
C ASN A 242 2.98 22.70 -14.90
N ILE A 243 2.82 21.77 -13.95
CA ILE A 243 2.25 22.07 -12.64
C ILE A 243 3.32 22.80 -11.81
N PRO A 244 3.02 24.01 -11.27
CA PRO A 244 3.91 24.72 -10.38
C PRO A 244 4.42 23.81 -9.26
N TYR A 245 5.72 23.86 -9.01
CA TYR A 245 6.30 23.08 -7.94
C TYR A 245 5.95 23.70 -6.59
N GLU A 246 5.08 23.02 -5.85
CA GLU A 246 4.87 23.25 -4.42
C GLU A 246 5.38 22.02 -3.66
N PRO A 247 6.43 22.17 -2.82
CA PRO A 247 7.00 21.04 -2.11
C PRO A 247 6.01 20.44 -1.12
N VAL A 248 6.09 19.13 -0.94
CA VAL A 248 5.39 18.45 0.15
C VAL A 248 5.97 18.94 1.48
N LYS A 249 5.10 19.27 2.43
CA LYS A 249 5.51 19.77 3.75
C LYS A 249 5.21 18.75 4.83
N LYS A 250 5.81 18.96 5.99
CA LYS A 250 5.49 18.19 7.18
C LYS A 250 3.99 18.31 7.50
N GLY A 251 3.39 17.21 7.93
CA GLY A 251 1.94 17.11 8.17
C GLY A 251 1.11 16.74 6.93
N ASP A 252 1.70 16.80 5.74
CA ASP A 252 1.02 16.31 4.53
C ASP A 252 0.88 14.80 4.53
N PHE A 253 -0.22 14.34 3.95
CA PHE A 253 -0.48 12.92 3.74
C PHE A 253 -0.51 12.60 2.26
N VAL A 254 0.40 11.72 1.81
CA VAL A 254 0.53 11.36 0.41
C VAL A 254 -0.09 9.99 0.18
N TYR A 255 -0.98 9.87 -0.81
CA TYR A 255 -1.44 8.59 -1.35
C TYR A 255 -0.79 8.33 -2.69
N PHE A 256 -0.49 7.07 -3.00
CA PHE A 256 -0.14 6.65 -4.35
C PHE A 256 -0.65 5.24 -4.65
N ASP A 257 -1.01 5.03 -5.92
CA ASP A 257 -1.52 3.77 -6.41
C ASP A 257 -0.41 2.71 -6.37
N ILE A 258 -0.73 1.49 -5.94
CA ILE A 258 0.25 0.38 -5.95
C ILE A 258 0.75 0.03 -7.35
N ARG A 259 0.03 0.47 -8.38
CA ARG A 259 0.39 0.33 -9.80
C ARG A 259 1.28 1.46 -10.33
N SER A 260 1.64 2.44 -9.50
CA SER A 260 2.57 3.52 -9.89
C SER A 260 4.02 3.11 -9.58
N PRO A 261 4.91 3.05 -10.60
CA PRO A 261 6.33 2.90 -10.37
C PRO A 261 6.85 4.07 -9.56
N HIS A 262 7.57 3.77 -8.48
CA HIS A 262 8.04 4.76 -7.54
C HIS A 262 9.38 4.38 -6.91
N ARG A 263 10.00 5.35 -6.25
CA ARG A 263 11.21 5.19 -5.46
C ARG A 263 11.28 6.28 -4.39
N ASN A 264 12.11 6.05 -3.39
CA ASN A 264 12.66 7.16 -2.62
C ASN A 264 13.85 7.70 -3.41
N SER A 265 14.00 9.02 -3.45
CA SER A 265 15.09 9.69 -4.14
C SER A 265 16.42 9.05 -3.75
N ASP A 266 17.30 8.89 -4.74
CA ASP A 266 18.58 8.22 -4.58
C ASP A 266 19.59 9.02 -3.76
N ALA A 267 19.32 10.32 -3.57
CA ALA A 267 20.13 11.27 -2.84
C ALA A 267 19.26 12.15 -1.90
N ASN A 268 19.89 12.76 -0.89
CA ASN A 268 19.31 13.84 -0.10
C ASN A 268 20.32 15.00 -0.01
N HIS A 269 20.16 15.98 -0.89
CA HIS A 269 20.98 17.18 -0.97
C HIS A 269 20.47 18.33 -0.08
N MET A 270 19.48 18.07 0.79
CA MET A 270 19.05 19.05 1.77
C MET A 270 20.07 19.17 2.91
N ASP A 271 19.99 20.25 3.67
CA ASP A 271 20.75 20.47 4.92
C ASP A 271 20.15 19.73 6.13
N ARG A 272 19.12 18.90 5.91
CA ARG A 272 18.35 18.24 6.95
C ARG A 272 17.89 16.84 6.54
N PRO A 273 17.58 15.97 7.51
CA PRO A 273 17.03 14.66 7.21
C PRO A 273 15.67 14.77 6.52
N ARG A 274 15.39 13.83 5.60
CA ARG A 274 14.04 13.54 5.14
C ARG A 274 13.46 12.41 5.96
N SER A 275 12.27 12.59 6.51
CA SER A 275 11.58 11.53 7.22
C SER A 275 10.10 11.44 6.87
N VAL A 276 9.62 10.21 6.74
CA VAL A 276 8.21 9.91 6.51
C VAL A 276 7.78 8.71 7.36
N PHE A 277 6.50 8.69 7.74
CA PHE A 277 5.85 7.55 8.38
C PHE A 277 4.95 6.84 7.36
N TYR A 278 5.26 5.60 6.99
CA TYR A 278 4.40 4.84 6.10
C TYR A 278 3.15 4.39 6.86
N HIS A 279 2.02 4.77 6.29
CA HIS A 279 0.70 4.48 6.80
C HIS A 279 -0.04 3.70 5.72
N ALA A 280 -0.81 2.67 6.08
CA ALA A 280 -1.65 2.00 5.09
C ALA A 280 -2.90 1.41 5.74
N TYR A 281 -3.99 1.47 4.98
CA TYR A 281 -5.20 0.71 5.26
C TYR A 281 -5.30 -0.46 4.28
N SER A 282 -5.75 -1.60 4.80
CA SER A 282 -6.22 -2.75 4.04
C SER A 282 -7.73 -2.69 3.95
N VAL A 283 -8.31 -3.14 2.84
CA VAL A 283 -9.77 -3.27 2.74
C VAL A 283 -10.26 -4.43 3.61
N SER A 284 -11.42 -4.29 4.25
CA SER A 284 -12.05 -5.36 5.03
C SER A 284 -12.58 -6.46 4.11
N ASN A 285 -11.71 -7.40 3.77
CA ASN A 285 -12.03 -8.52 2.87
C ASN A 285 -11.28 -9.77 3.33
N LYS A 286 -11.87 -10.96 3.09
CA LYS A 286 -11.28 -12.27 3.44
C LYS A 286 -9.84 -12.44 2.99
N VAL A 287 -9.44 -11.80 1.89
CA VAL A 287 -8.06 -11.85 1.38
C VAL A 287 -7.05 -11.29 2.38
N ASN A 288 -7.44 -10.29 3.18
CA ASN A 288 -6.58 -9.64 4.16
C ASN A 288 -6.67 -10.27 5.56
N LEU A 289 -7.72 -11.05 5.85
CA LEU A 289 -8.09 -11.45 7.22
C LEU A 289 -6.94 -12.12 7.98
N LYS A 290 -6.22 -13.07 7.37
CA LYS A 290 -5.09 -13.76 8.01
C LYS A 290 -3.99 -12.77 8.43
N THR A 291 -3.63 -11.85 7.52
CA THR A 291 -2.59 -10.83 7.76
C THR A 291 -3.02 -9.89 8.88
N ILE A 292 -4.28 -9.44 8.88
CA ILE A 292 -4.81 -8.52 9.90
C ILE A 292 -4.92 -9.17 11.27
N GLU A 293 -5.39 -10.42 11.36
CA GLU A 293 -5.43 -11.16 12.62
C GLU A 293 -4.04 -11.33 13.24
N ASN A 294 -3.03 -11.58 12.41
CA ASN A 294 -1.64 -11.66 12.86
C ASN A 294 -1.15 -10.30 13.40
N LEU A 295 -1.37 -9.21 12.66
CA LEU A 295 -0.98 -7.86 13.08
C LEU A 295 -1.68 -7.42 14.37
N LYS A 296 -2.96 -7.78 14.55
CA LYS A 296 -3.73 -7.53 15.78
C LYS A 296 -3.05 -8.14 17.00
N GLU A 297 -2.69 -9.42 16.94
CA GLU A 297 -2.04 -10.10 18.07
C GLU A 297 -0.63 -9.56 18.32
N LYS A 298 0.11 -9.25 17.25
CA LYS A 298 1.45 -8.69 17.36
C LYS A 298 1.48 -7.33 18.03
N ARG A 299 0.52 -6.46 17.70
CA ARG A 299 0.40 -5.13 18.30
C ARG A 299 0.38 -5.19 19.84
N LYS A 300 -0.38 -6.11 20.42
CA LYS A 300 -0.57 -6.24 21.88
C LYS A 300 0.74 -6.49 22.63
N LYS A 301 1.77 -6.94 21.93
CA LYS A 301 3.08 -7.34 22.48
C LYS A 301 4.25 -6.59 21.83
N PHE A 302 3.97 -5.59 20.98
CA PHE A 302 4.95 -4.94 20.12
C PHE A 302 5.79 -5.92 19.28
N GLU A 303 5.20 -7.03 18.87
CA GLU A 303 5.89 -8.03 18.06
C GLU A 303 6.10 -7.53 16.63
N HIS A 304 7.28 -7.82 16.09
CA HIS A 304 7.67 -7.39 14.75
C HIS A 304 6.78 -8.06 13.68
N PRO A 305 6.25 -7.33 12.69
CA PRO A 305 5.44 -7.93 11.63
C PRO A 305 6.24 -8.95 10.80
N GLU A 306 5.58 -10.00 10.32
CA GLU A 306 6.22 -11.11 9.56
C GLU A 306 6.72 -10.71 8.17
N ASP A 307 6.27 -9.56 7.66
CA ASP A 307 6.62 -9.07 6.35
C ASP A 307 8.04 -8.51 6.27
N PHE A 308 8.65 -8.28 7.43
CA PHE A 308 9.95 -7.65 7.58
C PHE A 308 10.93 -8.57 8.29
N ASN A 309 12.21 -8.21 8.23
CA ASN A 309 13.26 -9.05 8.78
C ASN A 309 13.28 -8.95 10.31
N GLY A 310 12.96 -10.06 10.98
CA GLY A 310 12.92 -10.16 12.45
C GLY A 310 14.20 -9.79 13.19
N LYS A 311 15.33 -9.56 12.50
CA LYS A 311 16.56 -8.98 13.11
C LYS A 311 16.28 -7.64 13.81
N PHE A 312 15.23 -6.92 13.41
CA PHE A 312 14.92 -5.58 13.90
C PHE A 312 13.77 -5.56 14.92
N SER A 313 13.63 -6.60 15.74
CA SER A 313 12.66 -6.69 16.85
C SER A 313 13.00 -5.80 18.06
N MET A 314 13.49 -4.58 17.80
CA MET A 314 14.03 -3.69 18.83
C MET A 314 12.95 -3.12 19.74
N GLU A 315 11.75 -2.85 19.22
CA GLU A 315 10.61 -2.35 20.01
C GLU A 315 10.28 -3.26 21.20
N GLN A 316 10.35 -4.58 21.02
CA GLN A 316 10.16 -5.56 22.11
C GLN A 316 11.16 -5.41 23.25
N LYS A 317 12.32 -4.79 22.99
CA LYS A 317 13.39 -4.60 23.98
C LYS A 317 13.33 -3.24 24.66
N VAL A 318 12.84 -2.21 23.96
CA VAL A 318 12.93 -0.81 24.42
C VAL A 318 11.59 -0.18 24.76
N MET A 319 10.49 -0.80 24.34
CA MET A 319 9.12 -0.36 24.63
C MET A 319 8.47 -1.24 25.70
N ASN A 320 7.58 -0.65 26.48
CA ASN A 320 6.86 -1.30 27.56
C ASN A 320 5.35 -1.24 27.30
N THR A 321 4.68 -2.39 27.30
CA THR A 321 3.25 -2.49 26.95
C THR A 321 2.30 -1.82 27.95
N GLU A 322 2.73 -1.55 29.19
CA GLU A 322 1.91 -0.87 30.19
C GLU A 322 1.91 0.65 29.98
N THR A 323 2.97 1.20 29.38
CA THR A 323 3.18 2.65 29.26
C THR A 323 3.13 3.16 27.83
N ASP A 324 3.59 2.35 26.87
CA ASP A 324 3.69 2.74 25.46
C ASP A 324 2.52 2.21 24.60
N LEU A 325 1.75 1.24 25.08
CA LEU A 325 0.63 0.68 24.32
C LEU A 325 -0.59 1.58 24.49
N LEU A 326 -0.97 2.29 23.43
CA LEU A 326 -2.11 3.18 23.52
C LEU A 326 -3.43 2.38 23.59
N PRO A 327 -4.39 2.79 24.43
CA PRO A 327 -5.73 2.22 24.37
C PRO A 327 -6.38 2.54 23.02
N LEU A 328 -7.17 1.59 22.50
CA LEU A 328 -7.88 1.79 21.24
C LEU A 328 -9.20 2.54 21.47
N SER A 329 -9.43 3.57 20.64
CA SER A 329 -10.78 4.15 20.47
C SER A 329 -11.73 3.13 19.83
N THR A 330 -13.03 3.41 19.78
CA THR A 330 -13.99 2.50 19.11
C THR A 330 -13.65 2.30 17.63
N LEU A 331 -13.28 3.37 16.91
CA LEU A 331 -12.76 3.28 15.55
C LEU A 331 -11.46 2.46 15.52
N GLY A 332 -10.54 2.71 16.45
CA GLY A 332 -9.29 1.96 16.57
C GLY A 332 -9.51 0.45 16.74
N LYS A 333 -10.48 0.04 17.56
CA LYS A 333 -10.83 -1.38 17.73
C LYS A 333 -11.35 -2.00 16.43
N CYS A 334 -12.13 -1.26 15.63
CA CYS A 334 -12.55 -1.74 14.32
C CYS A 334 -11.37 -1.85 13.34
N LEU A 335 -10.52 -0.82 13.31
CA LEU A 335 -9.35 -0.73 12.44
C LEU A 335 -8.31 -1.82 12.73
N TYR A 336 -8.09 -2.20 13.99
CA TYR A 336 -7.24 -3.34 14.35
C TYR A 336 -7.97 -4.69 14.34
N ASN A 337 -9.22 -4.73 13.86
CA ASN A 337 -10.05 -5.93 13.82
C ASN A 337 -10.25 -6.61 15.19
N GLU A 338 -10.28 -5.82 16.28
CA GLU A 338 -10.64 -6.29 17.62
C GLU A 338 -12.16 -6.42 17.79
N ILE A 339 -12.94 -5.62 17.07
CA ILE A 339 -14.40 -5.70 16.99
C ILE A 339 -14.88 -5.53 15.54
N SER A 340 -16.10 -5.98 15.23
CA SER A 340 -16.73 -5.69 13.94
C SER A 340 -17.15 -4.22 13.84
N TYR A 341 -17.40 -3.75 12.61
CA TYR A 341 -17.89 -2.39 12.35
C TYR A 341 -19.36 -2.15 12.72
N ASN A 342 -20.14 -3.21 13.02
CA ASN A 342 -21.57 -3.10 13.34
C ASN A 342 -21.91 -2.06 14.43
N PRO A 343 -21.11 -1.86 15.49
CA PRO A 343 -21.39 -0.83 16.49
C PRO A 343 -21.28 0.60 15.95
N LEU A 344 -20.52 0.81 14.86
CA LEU A 344 -20.33 2.12 14.22
C LEU A 344 -21.22 2.31 12.98
N LEU A 345 -21.60 1.21 12.31
CA LEU A 345 -22.47 1.19 11.14
C LEU A 345 -23.89 0.80 11.55
N GLN A 346 -24.68 1.78 11.95
CA GLN A 346 -26.13 1.60 12.13
C GLN A 346 -26.85 2.11 10.89
N GLU A 347 -27.33 1.19 10.05
CA GLU A 347 -28.10 1.53 8.85
C GLU A 347 -29.30 2.42 9.22
N ASP A 348 -29.44 3.54 8.52
CA ASP A 348 -30.52 4.54 8.65
C ASP A 348 -30.66 5.24 10.02
N SER A 349 -29.69 5.06 10.92
CA SER A 349 -29.66 5.78 12.19
C SER A 349 -28.97 7.14 12.06
N LYS A 350 -29.49 8.14 12.78
CA LYS A 350 -28.75 9.39 13.03
C LYS A 350 -27.48 9.15 13.86
N ASP A 351 -27.34 7.95 14.43
CA ASP A 351 -26.23 7.53 15.29
C ASP A 351 -25.15 6.72 14.54
N ASP A 352 -25.14 6.72 13.18
CA ASP A 352 -24.03 6.17 12.40
C ASP A 352 -22.76 7.02 12.65
N ALA A 353 -21.93 6.53 13.56
CA ALA A 353 -20.71 7.20 13.97
C ALA A 353 -19.70 7.34 12.81
N ILE A 354 -19.70 6.41 11.85
CA ILE A 354 -18.86 6.56 10.65
C ILE A 354 -19.35 7.72 9.81
N LYS A 355 -20.66 7.82 9.57
CA LYS A 355 -21.23 8.96 8.84
C LYS A 355 -20.88 10.29 9.51
N VAL A 356 -20.97 10.38 10.84
CA VAL A 356 -20.56 11.57 11.59
C VAL A 356 -19.07 11.90 11.37
N ILE A 357 -18.19 10.90 11.42
CA ILE A 357 -16.75 11.08 11.13
C ILE A 357 -16.54 11.60 9.69
N LEU A 358 -17.22 11.02 8.71
CA LEU A 358 -17.08 11.40 7.30
C LEU A 358 -17.61 12.81 7.02
N GLU A 359 -18.72 13.21 7.66
CA GLU A 359 -19.29 14.55 7.54
C GLU A 359 -18.36 15.59 8.19
N LYS A 360 -17.87 15.29 9.40
CA LYS A 360 -16.95 16.16 10.17
C LYS A 360 -15.67 16.48 9.41
N HIS A 361 -15.16 15.53 8.63
CA HIS A 361 -13.91 15.66 7.86
C HIS A 361 -14.15 15.65 6.35
N SER A 362 -15.33 16.08 5.90
CA SER A 362 -15.73 16.02 4.48
C SER A 362 -14.90 16.92 3.55
N ASP A 363 -14.23 17.92 4.12
CA ASP A 363 -13.44 18.95 3.46
C ASP A 363 -11.97 18.56 3.25
N VAL A 364 -11.45 17.57 3.98
CA VAL A 364 -10.01 17.22 3.94
C VAL A 364 -9.56 16.72 2.55
N LEU A 365 -10.36 15.85 1.92
CA LEU A 365 -10.11 15.36 0.56
C LEU A 365 -11.16 15.94 -0.38
N THR A 366 -10.78 16.90 -1.22
CA THR A 366 -11.70 17.58 -2.16
C THR A 366 -11.83 16.81 -3.48
N GLN A 367 -12.78 17.19 -4.33
CA GLN A 367 -12.88 16.63 -5.69
C GLN A 367 -11.59 16.90 -6.50
N ARG A 368 -10.97 18.07 -6.30
CA ARG A 368 -9.67 18.42 -6.90
C ARG A 368 -8.61 17.36 -6.59
N HIS A 369 -8.56 16.88 -5.34
CA HIS A 369 -7.62 15.83 -4.93
C HIS A 369 -7.93 14.50 -5.62
N ILE A 370 -9.20 14.12 -5.71
CA ILE A 370 -9.64 12.88 -6.36
C ILE A 370 -9.29 12.90 -7.86
N ASP A 371 -9.59 14.00 -8.56
CA ASP A 371 -9.27 14.17 -9.98
C ASP A 371 -7.76 14.15 -10.24
N PHE A 372 -6.99 14.77 -9.34
CA PHE A 372 -5.53 14.75 -9.39
C PHE A 372 -4.98 13.32 -9.24
N TYR A 373 -5.51 12.57 -8.26
CA TYR A 373 -5.16 11.15 -8.07
C TYR A 373 -5.48 10.32 -9.31
N HIS A 374 -6.66 10.51 -9.90
CA HIS A 374 -7.04 9.81 -11.12
C HIS A 374 -6.10 10.09 -12.29
N ARG A 375 -5.63 11.34 -12.42
CA ARG A 375 -4.75 11.73 -13.53
C ARG A 375 -3.33 11.20 -13.35
N TYR A 376 -2.77 11.33 -12.14
CA TYR A 376 -1.33 11.14 -11.91
C TYR A 376 -0.99 9.89 -11.09
N GLY A 377 -1.97 9.18 -10.53
CA GLY A 377 -1.75 7.98 -9.73
C GLY A 377 -1.22 8.25 -8.32
N TYR A 378 -1.25 9.52 -7.88
CA TYR A 378 -0.90 9.95 -6.53
C TYR A 378 -1.63 11.24 -6.17
N VAL A 379 -1.75 11.54 -4.88
CA VAL A 379 -2.22 12.85 -4.40
C VAL A 379 -1.62 13.20 -3.04
N VAL A 380 -1.36 14.47 -2.83
CA VAL A 380 -0.97 15.03 -1.53
C VAL A 380 -2.19 15.71 -0.92
N VAL A 381 -2.53 15.35 0.32
CA VAL A 381 -3.56 16.00 1.12
C VAL A 381 -2.86 16.86 2.16
N GLU A 382 -3.01 18.17 2.02
CA GLU A 382 -2.17 19.12 2.73
C GLU A 382 -2.56 19.23 4.21
N ASN A 383 -1.55 19.29 5.09
CA ASN A 383 -1.70 19.52 6.54
C ASN A 383 -2.73 18.60 7.21
N LEU A 384 -2.84 17.35 6.75
CA LEU A 384 -3.82 16.41 7.28
C LEU A 384 -3.47 16.01 8.73
N VAL A 385 -2.17 15.95 9.04
CA VAL A 385 -1.62 15.71 10.38
C VAL A 385 -1.08 17.01 10.96
N SER A 386 -1.32 17.22 12.27
CA SER A 386 -0.87 18.40 12.98
C SER A 386 0.65 18.49 13.09
N ASN A 387 1.19 19.71 13.17
CA ASN A 387 2.62 19.93 13.39
C ASN A 387 3.08 19.35 14.74
N GLU A 388 2.20 19.40 15.73
CA GLU A 388 2.41 18.86 17.08
C GLU A 388 2.62 17.35 17.02
N ASP A 389 1.75 16.62 16.32
CA ASP A 389 1.85 15.16 16.17
C ASP A 389 3.07 14.76 15.34
N VAL A 390 3.37 15.50 14.28
CA VAL A 390 4.59 15.26 13.49
C VAL A 390 5.85 15.46 14.34
N THR A 391 5.91 16.55 15.10
CA THR A 391 7.05 16.85 15.98
C THR A 391 7.18 15.79 17.07
N GLN A 392 6.06 15.36 17.65
CA GLN A 392 6.04 14.33 18.68
C GLN A 392 6.51 12.98 18.13
N LEU A 393 6.05 12.58 16.93
CA LEU A 393 6.50 11.35 16.30
C LEU A 393 8.01 11.37 15.99
N PHE A 394 8.53 12.51 15.54
CA PHE A 394 9.97 12.66 15.31
C PHE A 394 10.77 12.53 16.62
N LYS A 395 10.30 13.14 17.72
CA LYS A 395 10.90 13.00 19.06
C LYS A 395 10.87 11.56 19.55
N GLU A 396 9.78 10.84 19.34
CA GLU A 396 9.71 9.41 19.69
C GLU A 396 10.71 8.60 18.88
N LEU A 397 10.79 8.83 17.57
CA LEU A 397 11.74 8.13 16.71
C LEU A 397 13.19 8.34 17.18
N THR A 398 13.60 9.58 17.47
CA THR A 398 14.96 9.85 17.96
C THR A 398 15.21 9.24 19.34
N HIS A 399 14.25 9.37 20.27
CA HIS A 399 14.33 8.83 21.63
C HIS A 399 14.49 7.30 21.65
N TYR A 400 13.60 6.56 20.98
CA TYR A 400 13.67 5.10 20.96
C TYR A 400 14.84 4.59 20.12
N SER A 401 15.25 5.31 19.07
CA SER A 401 16.50 4.98 18.36
C SER A 401 17.72 5.11 19.26
N ALA A 402 17.79 6.15 20.08
CA ALA A 402 18.88 6.36 21.03
C ALA A 402 18.95 5.23 22.07
N LYS A 403 17.80 4.74 22.57
CA LYS A 403 17.73 3.55 23.44
C LYS A 403 18.27 2.28 22.77
N CYS A 404 18.15 2.19 21.44
CA CYS A 404 18.74 1.11 20.64
C CYS A 404 20.22 1.34 20.32
N GLY A 405 20.84 2.40 20.84
CA GLY A 405 22.22 2.77 20.56
C GLY A 405 22.43 3.36 19.16
N CYS A 406 21.41 4.02 18.61
CA CYS A 406 21.44 4.75 17.34
C CYS A 406 20.94 6.19 17.55
N LYS A 407 21.86 7.15 17.62
CA LYS A 407 21.51 8.58 17.77
C LYS A 407 21.31 9.19 16.39
N LEU A 408 20.07 9.18 15.89
CA LEU A 408 19.73 9.62 14.53
C LEU A 408 20.07 11.08 14.24
N ASP A 409 20.12 11.91 15.28
CA ASP A 409 20.46 13.34 15.26
C ASP A 409 21.97 13.63 15.37
N SER A 410 22.82 12.59 15.35
CA SER A 410 24.28 12.74 15.44
C SER A 410 24.94 12.95 14.09
N ASP A 411 25.75 14.00 13.95
CA ASP A 411 26.59 14.26 12.76
C ASP A 411 27.60 13.13 12.48
N SER A 412 27.93 12.35 13.52
CA SER A 412 28.88 11.25 13.48
C SER A 412 28.22 9.87 13.38
N LEU A 413 26.95 9.78 12.97
CA LEU A 413 26.25 8.49 12.90
C LEU A 413 26.95 7.52 11.92
N THR A 414 27.33 6.36 12.43
CA THR A 414 28.01 5.31 11.65
C THR A 414 27.04 4.33 11.02
N THR A 415 27.50 3.60 9.99
CA THR A 415 26.73 2.48 9.41
C THR A 415 26.36 1.43 10.45
N SER A 416 27.27 1.13 11.40
CA SER A 416 27.06 0.13 12.45
C SER A 416 25.94 0.52 13.41
N GLU A 417 25.89 1.80 13.80
CA GLU A 417 24.84 2.34 14.66
C GLU A 417 23.49 2.38 13.94
N PHE A 418 23.43 2.88 12.71
CA PHE A 418 22.19 2.95 11.95
C PHE A 418 21.59 1.56 11.70
N LYS A 419 22.42 0.54 11.42
CA LYS A 419 22.01 -0.87 11.27
C LYS A 419 21.38 -1.49 12.52
N LYS A 420 21.38 -0.81 13.68
CA LYS A 420 20.66 -1.27 14.88
C LYS A 420 19.16 -1.03 14.78
N VAL A 421 18.74 -0.04 14.00
CA VAL A 421 17.32 0.36 13.87
C VAL A 421 16.81 0.32 12.44
N ALA A 422 17.68 0.18 11.45
CA ALA A 422 17.32 0.28 10.05
C ALA A 422 17.71 -0.96 9.24
N SER A 423 16.87 -1.32 8.27
CA SER A 423 17.29 -2.20 7.20
C SER A 423 18.11 -1.42 6.17
N GLY A 424 19.10 -2.07 5.53
CA GLY A 424 19.93 -1.43 4.50
C GLY A 424 19.17 -1.05 3.22
N PHE A 425 17.85 -1.24 3.18
CA PHE A 425 17.00 -0.92 2.03
C PHE A 425 16.38 0.46 2.22
N GLY A 426 16.75 1.43 1.38
CA GLY A 426 16.00 2.67 1.23
C GLY A 426 15.91 3.54 2.48
N ALA A 427 16.90 3.51 3.38
CA ALA A 427 16.88 4.26 4.64
C ALA A 427 15.65 3.98 5.54
N MET A 428 15.09 2.77 5.46
CA MET A 428 13.94 2.36 6.26
C MET A 428 14.35 2.09 7.71
N VAL A 429 13.70 2.75 8.66
CA VAL A 429 13.83 2.48 10.09
C VAL A 429 12.65 1.63 10.57
N GLU A 430 12.97 0.57 11.30
CA GLU A 430 12.10 -0.58 11.56
C GLU A 430 11.34 -0.38 12.88
N PHE A 431 10.66 0.76 13.00
CA PHE A 431 9.73 1.08 14.08
C PHE A 431 8.29 1.01 13.57
N TYR A 432 7.44 0.34 14.34
CA TYR A 432 6.08 -0.02 13.95
C TYR A 432 5.05 0.44 14.96
N TYR A 433 5.37 0.61 16.23
CA TYR A 433 4.37 0.84 17.28
C TYR A 433 4.70 2.02 18.19
N LEU A 434 5.50 2.99 17.74
CA LEU A 434 5.70 4.23 18.49
C LEU A 434 4.34 4.83 18.90
N PRO A 435 4.20 5.41 20.11
CA PRO A 435 2.91 5.90 20.60
C PRO A 435 2.17 6.78 19.59
N THR A 436 2.87 7.72 18.96
CA THR A 436 2.26 8.61 17.95
C THR A 436 1.95 7.88 16.64
N GLN A 437 2.70 6.85 16.23
CA GLN A 437 2.29 5.99 15.10
C GLN A 437 0.94 5.30 15.40
N GLN A 438 0.79 4.77 16.61
CA GLN A 438 -0.46 4.12 17.02
C GLN A 438 -1.63 5.11 17.02
N LYS A 439 -1.40 6.32 17.56
CA LYS A 439 -2.39 7.42 17.55
C LYS A 439 -2.81 7.77 16.13
N LEU A 440 -1.85 8.06 15.25
CA LEU A 440 -2.13 8.47 13.87
C LEU A 440 -2.87 7.39 13.08
N ARG A 441 -2.58 6.11 13.30
CA ARG A 441 -3.33 5.01 12.65
C ARG A 441 -4.83 4.99 12.96
N MET A 442 -5.23 5.58 14.08
CA MET A 442 -6.63 5.70 14.49
C MET A 442 -7.19 7.10 14.24
N ASP A 443 -6.45 7.98 13.57
CA ASP A 443 -6.86 9.34 13.32
C ASP A 443 -8.05 9.40 12.34
N GLU A 444 -9.08 10.13 12.74
CA GLU A 444 -10.33 10.24 11.98
C GLU A 444 -10.12 10.93 10.62
N LYS A 445 -9.19 11.89 10.50
CA LYS A 445 -8.93 12.59 9.23
C LYS A 445 -8.25 11.66 8.23
N LEU A 446 -7.25 10.89 8.69
CA LEU A 446 -6.57 9.89 7.85
C LEU A 446 -7.56 8.82 7.38
N TYR A 447 -8.42 8.35 8.29
CA TYR A 447 -9.49 7.41 7.97
C TYR A 447 -10.47 8.00 6.96
N ALA A 448 -11.07 9.16 7.23
CA ALA A 448 -12.09 9.78 6.38
C ALA A 448 -11.56 10.10 4.97
N SER A 449 -10.34 10.64 4.88
CA SER A 449 -9.65 10.88 3.62
C SER A 449 -9.48 9.58 2.82
N THR A 450 -9.10 8.47 3.48
CA THR A 450 -8.91 7.19 2.81
C THR A 450 -10.24 6.60 2.33
N VAL A 451 -11.27 6.62 3.17
CA VAL A 451 -12.63 6.15 2.79
C VAL A 451 -13.12 6.91 1.55
N LYS A 452 -12.92 8.24 1.53
CA LYS A 452 -13.35 9.09 0.41
C LYS A 452 -12.57 8.79 -0.87
N LEU A 453 -11.25 8.62 -0.79
CA LEU A 453 -10.45 8.24 -1.95
C LEU A 453 -10.82 6.84 -2.47
N LEU A 454 -10.99 5.88 -1.57
CA LEU A 454 -11.36 4.50 -1.90
C LEU A 454 -12.73 4.41 -2.59
N SER A 455 -13.72 5.14 -2.07
CA SER A 455 -15.07 5.23 -2.64
C SER A 455 -15.09 5.76 -4.07
N ASN A 456 -14.11 6.59 -4.43
CA ASN A 456 -14.00 7.18 -5.77
C ASN A 456 -13.02 6.43 -6.69
N THR A 457 -12.39 5.35 -6.22
CA THR A 457 -11.40 4.59 -7.00
C THR A 457 -11.75 3.11 -7.02
N TRP A 458 -11.09 2.28 -6.21
CA TRP A 458 -11.19 0.82 -6.22
C TRP A 458 -12.54 0.27 -5.76
N CYS A 459 -13.34 1.07 -5.05
CA CYS A 459 -14.73 0.75 -4.70
C CYS A 459 -15.76 1.51 -5.55
N ALA A 460 -15.34 2.28 -6.56
CA ALA A 460 -16.26 3.03 -7.40
C ALA A 460 -17.06 2.09 -8.32
N LYS A 461 -18.37 2.32 -8.40
CA LYS A 461 -19.28 1.57 -9.29
C LYS A 461 -19.37 2.17 -10.70
N SER A 462 -18.99 3.43 -10.86
CA SER A 462 -18.98 4.14 -12.14
C SER A 462 -17.55 4.48 -12.56
N PRO A 463 -17.23 4.43 -13.86
CA PRO A 463 -15.97 4.97 -14.37
C PRO A 463 -15.83 6.45 -14.03
N ASN A 464 -14.61 6.90 -13.74
CA ASN A 464 -14.33 8.32 -13.59
C ASN A 464 -14.29 9.04 -14.96
N ALA A 465 -14.16 10.37 -14.95
CA ALA A 465 -14.09 11.19 -16.17
C ALA A 465 -12.92 10.83 -17.10
N LEU A 466 -11.85 10.25 -16.55
CA LEU A 466 -10.67 9.79 -17.28
C LEU A 466 -10.80 8.32 -17.74
N LYS A 467 -11.92 7.65 -17.45
CA LYS A 467 -12.18 6.22 -17.68
C LYS A 467 -11.05 5.31 -17.16
N VAL A 468 -10.36 5.72 -16.09
CA VAL A 468 -9.28 4.92 -15.50
C VAL A 468 -9.89 3.63 -14.94
N PRO A 469 -9.38 2.46 -15.32
CA PRO A 469 -9.92 1.19 -14.86
C PRO A 469 -9.45 0.94 -13.41
N TYR A 470 -10.34 1.15 -12.45
CA TYR A 470 -10.22 0.56 -11.11
C TYR A 470 -11.04 -0.72 -11.08
N LYS A 471 -10.61 -1.72 -11.85
CA LYS A 471 -11.26 -3.04 -11.83
C LYS A 471 -10.82 -3.73 -10.54
N CYS A 472 -11.74 -4.00 -9.63
CA CYS A 472 -11.47 -4.82 -8.45
C CYS A 472 -12.46 -5.99 -8.43
N PRO A 473 -12.01 -7.26 -8.50
CA PRO A 473 -12.88 -8.43 -8.53
C PRO A 473 -13.67 -8.62 -7.23
N PHE A 474 -13.28 -7.91 -6.16
CA PHE A 474 -13.97 -7.95 -4.88
C PHE A 474 -14.89 -6.74 -4.67
N ALA A 475 -15.01 -5.81 -5.63
CA ALA A 475 -15.70 -4.52 -5.44
C ALA A 475 -17.15 -4.66 -4.93
N SER A 476 -17.87 -5.72 -5.33
CA SER A 476 -19.22 -5.99 -4.84
C SER A 476 -19.28 -6.27 -3.33
N ASP A 477 -18.17 -6.75 -2.77
CA ASP A 477 -18.03 -7.21 -1.40
C ASP A 477 -17.24 -6.20 -0.54
N LEU A 478 -16.80 -5.08 -1.12
CA LEU A 478 -16.05 -4.05 -0.42
C LEU A 478 -16.97 -2.90 0.03
N ASP A 479 -17.05 -2.69 1.33
CA ASP A 479 -17.52 -1.43 1.89
C ASP A 479 -16.31 -0.51 2.11
N PRO A 480 -16.18 0.64 1.41
CA PRO A 480 -15.05 1.54 1.59
C PRO A 480 -14.94 2.11 3.02
N ARG A 481 -16.02 2.05 3.81
CA ARG A 481 -16.05 2.45 5.22
C ARG A 481 -15.39 1.41 6.14
N CYS A 482 -15.32 0.16 5.72
CA CYS A 482 -14.76 -0.94 6.49
C CYS A 482 -13.29 -1.15 6.12
N LEU A 483 -12.39 -0.60 6.94
CA LEU A 483 -10.94 -0.67 6.74
C LEU A 483 -10.27 -1.43 7.89
N TRP A 484 -9.13 -2.02 7.60
CA TRP A 484 -8.22 -2.56 8.60
C TRP A 484 -6.86 -1.88 8.49
N LEU A 485 -6.09 -1.88 9.57
CA LEU A 485 -4.76 -1.29 9.58
C LEU A 485 -3.71 -2.26 9.07
N TYR A 486 -2.92 -1.79 8.11
CA TYR A 486 -1.66 -2.41 7.77
C TYR A 486 -0.53 -1.66 8.48
N VAL A 487 0.22 -2.39 9.30
CA VAL A 487 1.31 -1.84 10.11
C VAL A 487 2.58 -1.82 9.25
N ASP A 488 3.08 -0.62 8.99
CA ASP A 488 4.29 -0.39 8.19
C ASP A 488 5.33 0.44 8.96
N ARG A 489 6.50 0.59 8.34
CA ARG A 489 7.74 1.18 8.88
C ARG A 489 7.76 2.70 8.72
N MET A 490 8.91 3.29 9.05
CA MET A 490 9.23 4.68 8.71
C MET A 490 10.46 4.73 7.80
N ASN A 491 10.67 5.86 7.16
CA ASN A 491 11.91 6.18 6.47
C ASN A 491 12.58 7.38 7.15
N TYR A 492 13.90 7.32 7.27
CA TYR A 492 14.73 8.37 7.82
C TYR A 492 16.04 8.46 7.04
N ARG A 493 16.13 9.43 6.14
CA ARG A 493 17.27 9.66 5.28
C ARG A 493 18.02 10.91 5.68
N LEU A 494 19.27 10.76 6.09
CA LEU A 494 20.18 11.86 6.38
C LEU A 494 20.57 12.62 5.11
N PRO A 495 21.04 13.87 5.23
CA PRO A 495 21.78 14.54 4.17
C PRO A 495 22.93 13.66 3.67
N ASP A 496 23.17 13.66 2.37
CA ASP A 496 24.37 13.06 1.82
C ASP A 496 25.57 13.94 2.21
N LYS A 497 26.64 13.32 2.71
CA LYS A 497 27.88 14.03 3.02
C LYS A 497 28.56 14.42 1.71
N GLN A 498 28.86 15.70 1.54
CA GLN A 498 29.55 16.25 0.37
C GLN A 498 31.04 15.90 0.37
#